data_AF-A0A935GXD0-F1
#
_entry.id   AF-A0A935GXD0-F1
#
_cell.length_a   1.000
_cell.length_b   1.000
_cell.length_c   1.000
_cell.angle_alpha   90.00
_cell.angle_beta   90.00
_cell.angle_gamma   90.00
#
_symmetry.space_group_name_H-M   'P 1'
#
loop_
_entity.id
_entity.type
_entity.pdbx_description
1 polymer ?
#
loop_
_entity_poly.entity_id
_entity_poly.type
_entity_poly.pdbx_seq_one_letter_code
_entity_poly.pdbx_strand_id
1 'polypeptide(L)'
;MTNEELVALVRLDTDDLVEPYLSSDAAIIQWLAEAEQEACIRSRLIYDATTPEVCSIAVTAGTSVYPLHESIIDIARIAFTPTGGTAVVLYLTDMVEQDRTHPDWRTTVDVPRQAIHLDTSLRLGCIPSTNGTLALECYRLPTSYADESWAPEIGAIHHRHLAQWALYRCYSRPDPEIMNPKKAEIALSEFTRVFGLRPDAGLRRETWANRPQFNKAVW
;
A
#
# COMPACT_ATOMS: atom_id res chain seq x y z
N MET A 1 4.33 -0.51 -20.76
CA MET A 1 3.67 -1.63 -21.45
C MET A 1 2.18 -1.50 -21.25
N THR A 2 1.39 -1.75 -22.28
CA THR A 2 -0.06 -1.88 -22.18
C THR A 2 -0.45 -3.22 -21.55
N ASN A 3 -1.74 -3.37 -21.27
CA ASN A 3 -2.32 -4.61 -20.78
C ASN A 3 -2.18 -5.76 -21.80
N GLU A 4 -2.47 -5.49 -23.07
CA GLU A 4 -2.34 -6.43 -24.19
C GLU A 4 -0.89 -6.91 -24.33
N GLU A 5 0.09 -6.01 -24.23
CA GLU A 5 1.51 -6.36 -24.28
C GLU A 5 1.92 -7.26 -23.10
N LEU A 6 1.37 -7.03 -21.91
CA LEU A 6 1.64 -7.86 -20.74
C LEU A 6 0.98 -9.24 -20.84
N VAL A 7 -0.26 -9.32 -21.34
CA VAL A 7 -0.93 -10.60 -21.58
C VAL A 7 -0.15 -11.39 -22.63
N ALA A 8 0.25 -10.77 -23.73
CA ALA A 8 1.06 -11.42 -24.77
C ALA A 8 2.41 -11.91 -24.22
N LEU A 9 3.05 -11.14 -23.34
CA LEU A 9 4.29 -11.56 -22.66
C LEU A 9 4.07 -12.82 -21.81
N VAL A 10 2.99 -12.85 -21.01
CA VAL A 10 2.68 -14.03 -20.19
C VAL A 10 2.42 -15.25 -21.07
N ARG A 11 1.64 -15.09 -22.16
CA ARG A 11 1.37 -16.17 -23.12
C ARG A 11 2.63 -16.73 -23.75
N LEU A 12 3.56 -15.85 -24.13
CA LEU A 12 4.85 -16.24 -24.68
C LEU A 12 5.68 -17.04 -23.66
N ASP A 13 5.74 -16.58 -22.42
CA ASP A 13 6.52 -17.24 -21.37
C ASP A 13 5.88 -18.58 -20.92
N THR A 14 4.55 -18.74 -21.06
CA THR A 14 3.85 -19.99 -20.77
C THR A 14 3.76 -20.95 -21.97
N ASP A 15 4.15 -20.52 -23.17
CA ASP A 15 3.92 -21.24 -24.44
C ASP A 15 2.42 -21.51 -24.72
N ASP A 16 1.54 -20.59 -24.28
CA ASP A 16 0.08 -20.65 -24.48
C ASP A 16 -0.33 -19.79 -25.67
N LEU A 17 0.12 -20.22 -26.86
CA LEU A 17 0.07 -19.45 -28.11
C LEU A 17 -1.01 -19.91 -29.10
N VAL A 18 -1.70 -21.01 -28.82
CA VAL A 18 -2.66 -21.65 -29.75
C VAL A 18 -4.03 -21.77 -29.08
N GLU A 19 -5.08 -21.46 -29.84
CA GLU A 19 -6.46 -21.63 -29.36
C GLU A 19 -6.89 -23.12 -29.39
N PRO A 20 -7.68 -23.58 -28.40
CA PRO A 20 -8.13 -22.85 -27.22
C PRO A 20 -7.00 -22.67 -26.19
N TYR A 21 -6.90 -21.46 -25.65
CA TYR A 21 -5.88 -21.13 -24.66
C TYR A 21 -6.09 -21.85 -23.32
N LEU A 22 -4.99 -22.19 -22.67
CA LEU A 22 -4.94 -22.81 -21.33
C LEU A 22 -5.33 -21.82 -20.21
N SER A 23 -5.02 -20.53 -20.40
CA SER A 23 -5.46 -19.45 -19.52
C SER A 23 -6.23 -18.39 -20.30
N SER A 24 -7.37 -17.95 -19.76
CA SER A 24 -8.13 -16.83 -20.35
C SER A 24 -7.41 -15.51 -20.08
N ASP A 25 -7.62 -14.52 -20.97
CA ASP A 25 -7.04 -13.18 -20.81
C ASP A 25 -7.49 -12.53 -19.49
N ALA A 26 -8.77 -12.70 -19.12
CA ALA A 26 -9.30 -12.22 -17.85
C ALA A 26 -8.56 -12.81 -16.64
N ALA A 27 -8.17 -14.09 -16.67
CA ALA A 27 -7.40 -14.70 -15.59
C ALA A 27 -5.98 -14.12 -15.52
N ILE A 28 -5.34 -13.92 -16.67
CA ILE A 28 -3.99 -13.33 -16.75
C ILE A 28 -4.02 -11.88 -16.22
N ILE A 29 -5.00 -11.08 -16.63
CA ILE A 29 -5.18 -9.70 -16.15
C ILE A 29 -5.36 -9.66 -14.63
N GLN A 30 -6.19 -10.55 -14.08
CA GLN A 30 -6.35 -10.64 -12.62
C GLN A 30 -5.03 -10.95 -11.91
N TRP A 31 -4.22 -11.87 -12.44
CA TRP A 31 -2.92 -12.17 -11.83
C TRP A 31 -1.93 -11.01 -11.99
N LEU A 32 -1.97 -10.26 -13.09
CA LEU A 32 -1.13 -9.07 -13.28
C LEU A 32 -1.52 -7.92 -12.35
N ALA A 33 -2.82 -7.70 -12.14
CA ALA A 33 -3.31 -6.71 -11.18
C ALA A 33 -2.92 -7.10 -9.74
N GLU A 34 -3.03 -8.38 -9.40
CA GLU A 34 -2.54 -8.91 -8.12
C GLU A 34 -1.01 -8.75 -7.98
N ALA A 35 -0.26 -8.97 -9.08
CA ALA A 35 1.19 -8.77 -9.12
C ALA A 35 1.55 -7.33 -8.75
N GLU A 36 0.81 -6.36 -9.28
CA GLU A 36 1.04 -4.95 -9.01
C GLU A 36 0.74 -4.61 -7.54
N GLN A 37 -0.36 -5.13 -6.98
CA GLN A 37 -0.67 -5.00 -5.56
C GLN A 37 0.45 -5.57 -4.70
N GLU A 38 0.91 -6.77 -5.00
CA GLU A 38 2.00 -7.43 -4.27
C GLU A 38 3.35 -6.70 -4.43
N ALA A 39 3.62 -6.11 -5.59
CA ALA A 39 4.78 -5.26 -5.82
C ALA A 39 4.70 -3.97 -4.98
N CYS A 40 3.54 -3.31 -4.95
CA CYS A 40 3.29 -2.11 -4.15
C CYS A 40 3.38 -2.39 -2.66
N ILE A 41 2.85 -3.53 -2.21
CA ILE A 41 3.08 -4.03 -0.86
C ILE A 41 4.58 -4.16 -0.70
N ARG A 42 5.28 -5.07 -1.35
CA ARG A 42 6.70 -5.35 -1.04
C ARG A 42 7.65 -4.14 -1.14
N SER A 43 7.49 -3.29 -2.15
CA SER A 43 8.45 -2.24 -2.52
C SER A 43 7.98 -0.79 -2.36
N ARG A 44 6.73 -0.50 -1.93
CA ARG A 44 6.21 0.87 -1.76
C ARG A 44 6.35 1.73 -3.04
N LEU A 45 5.84 1.20 -4.15
CA LEU A 45 6.07 1.77 -5.48
C LEU A 45 5.20 2.98 -5.81
N ILE A 46 4.00 3.08 -5.23
CA ILE A 46 3.07 4.19 -5.48
C ILE A 46 3.08 5.10 -4.26
N TYR A 47 3.68 6.27 -4.41
CA TYR A 47 3.61 7.36 -3.45
C TYR A 47 2.51 8.33 -3.86
N ASP A 48 1.62 8.66 -2.93
CA ASP A 48 0.53 9.59 -3.15
C ASP A 48 0.51 10.68 -2.06
N ALA A 49 0.37 11.91 -2.51
CA ALA A 49 0.23 13.10 -1.68
C ALA A 49 -0.78 14.10 -2.28
N THR A 50 -1.47 13.71 -3.35
CA THR A 50 -2.23 14.63 -4.20
C THR A 50 -3.67 14.20 -4.42
N THR A 51 -3.96 12.90 -4.40
CA THR A 51 -5.31 12.38 -4.62
C THR A 51 -6.20 12.74 -3.42
N PRO A 52 -7.19 13.65 -3.55
CA PRO A 52 -7.95 14.16 -2.41
C PRO A 52 -8.67 13.06 -1.62
N GLU A 53 -9.20 12.05 -2.31
CA GLU A 53 -9.97 10.94 -1.71
C GLU A 53 -9.09 10.04 -0.83
N VAL A 54 -7.78 10.01 -1.09
CA VAL A 54 -6.79 9.21 -0.35
C VAL A 54 -6.04 10.07 0.66
N CYS A 55 -5.64 11.27 0.26
CA CYS A 55 -4.67 12.09 0.95
C CYS A 55 -5.29 13.21 1.80
N SER A 56 -6.61 13.35 1.84
CA SER A 56 -7.31 14.39 2.60
C SER A 56 -8.40 13.80 3.50
N ILE A 57 -8.35 14.16 4.79
CA ILE A 57 -9.38 13.77 5.76
C ILE A 57 -9.90 15.02 6.49
N ALA A 58 -11.21 15.24 6.45
CA ALA A 58 -11.85 16.30 7.22
C ALA A 58 -11.90 15.92 8.71
N VAL A 59 -11.37 16.79 9.56
CA VAL A 59 -11.36 16.64 11.02
C VAL A 59 -12.47 17.48 11.62
N THR A 60 -13.28 16.83 12.45
CA THR A 60 -14.33 17.45 13.26
C THR A 60 -13.91 17.48 14.73
N ALA A 61 -14.05 18.64 15.37
CA ALA A 61 -13.81 18.81 16.80
C ALA A 61 -14.61 17.77 17.60
N GLY A 62 -14.00 17.18 18.63
CA GLY A 62 -14.63 16.13 19.43
C GLY A 62 -14.51 14.70 18.88
N THR A 63 -14.03 14.51 17.64
CA THR A 63 -13.84 13.18 17.04
C THR A 63 -12.35 12.85 16.89
N SER A 64 -11.90 11.71 17.40
CA SER A 64 -10.46 11.36 17.40
C SER A 64 -10.09 10.19 16.47
N VAL A 65 -11.06 9.56 15.81
CA VAL A 65 -10.84 8.40 14.93
C VAL A 65 -11.48 8.67 13.57
N TYR A 66 -10.72 8.43 12.51
CA TYR A 66 -11.13 8.65 11.12
C TYR A 66 -10.82 7.42 10.27
N PRO A 67 -11.70 7.04 9.33
CA PRO A 67 -11.40 5.98 8.38
C PRO A 67 -10.23 6.40 7.48
N LEU A 68 -9.39 5.42 7.13
CA LEU A 68 -8.37 5.56 6.09
C LEU A 68 -8.90 4.99 4.77
N HIS A 69 -8.37 5.49 3.66
CA HIS A 69 -8.65 4.90 2.36
C HIS A 69 -8.06 3.48 2.28
N GLU A 70 -8.81 2.53 1.74
CA GLU A 70 -8.46 1.10 1.73
C GLU A 70 -7.17 0.78 0.96
N SER A 71 -6.77 1.66 0.04
CA SER A 71 -5.52 1.49 -0.70
C SER A 71 -4.28 1.86 0.13
N ILE A 72 -4.40 2.59 1.24
CA ILE A 72 -3.23 3.04 2.01
C ILE A 72 -2.56 1.84 2.68
N ILE A 73 -1.28 1.65 2.37
CA ILE A 73 -0.44 0.58 2.96
C ILE A 73 0.39 1.15 4.11
N ASP A 74 0.84 2.40 3.96
CA ASP A 74 1.80 3.02 4.85
C ASP A 74 1.69 4.54 4.78
N ILE A 75 1.92 5.22 5.90
CA ILE A 75 1.83 6.67 5.97
C ILE A 75 3.22 7.23 6.23
N ALA A 76 3.75 8.00 5.28
CA ALA A 76 5.08 8.61 5.36
C ALA A 76 5.03 9.90 6.20
N ARG A 77 3.97 10.70 6.05
CA ARG A 77 3.79 11.96 6.77
C ARG A 77 2.32 12.32 6.90
N ILE A 78 1.98 13.01 7.99
CA ILE A 78 0.66 13.60 8.20
C ILE A 78 0.85 15.03 8.69
N ALA A 79 0.05 15.96 8.16
CA ALA A 79 -0.06 17.32 8.67
C ALA A 79 -1.52 17.66 8.96
N PHE A 80 -1.78 18.26 10.11
CA PHE A 80 -3.09 18.79 10.48
C PHE A 80 -3.13 20.30 10.30
N THR A 81 -4.12 20.81 9.57
CA THR A 81 -4.37 22.24 9.43
C THR A 81 -5.69 22.59 10.10
N PRO A 82 -5.68 23.26 11.27
CA PRO A 82 -6.90 23.75 11.90
C PRO A 82 -7.62 24.76 11.01
N THR A 83 -8.95 24.86 11.12
CA THR A 83 -9.73 25.89 10.41
C THR A 83 -9.24 27.29 10.81
N GLY A 84 -8.71 28.04 9.84
CA GLY A 84 -8.14 29.38 10.08
C GLY A 84 -6.77 29.37 10.78
N GLY A 85 -6.14 28.21 10.93
CA GLY A 85 -4.83 28.03 11.56
C GLY A 85 -3.71 27.68 10.58
N THR A 86 -2.53 27.44 11.12
CA THR A 86 -1.35 26.98 10.37
C THR A 86 -1.21 25.45 10.45
N ALA A 87 -0.64 24.86 9.40
CA ALA A 87 -0.40 23.43 9.36
C ALA A 87 0.63 23.00 10.43
N VAL A 88 0.33 21.92 11.13
CA VAL A 88 1.17 21.27 12.13
C VAL A 88 1.46 19.85 11.67
N VAL A 89 2.74 19.49 11.53
CA VAL A 89 3.14 18.11 11.22
C VAL A 89 2.88 17.24 12.44
N LEU A 90 2.19 16.11 12.24
CA LEU A 90 1.91 15.16 13.30
C LEU A 90 3.05 14.15 13.44
N TYR A 91 3.32 13.76 14.68
CA TYR A 91 4.21 12.65 14.99
C TYR A 91 3.47 11.32 14.90
N LEU A 92 3.96 10.39 14.08
CA LEU A 92 3.44 9.03 13.99
C LEU A 92 3.96 8.19 15.17
N THR A 93 3.03 7.64 15.95
CA THR A 93 3.32 6.88 17.16
C THR A 93 2.37 5.70 17.29
N ASP A 94 2.57 4.85 18.29
CA ASP A 94 1.67 3.77 18.63
C ASP A 94 0.92 4.03 19.94
N MET A 95 -0.03 3.15 20.24
CA MET A 95 -0.86 3.23 21.44
C MET A 95 -0.03 3.09 22.73
N VAL A 96 1.01 2.26 22.72
CA VAL A 96 1.82 1.94 23.91
C VAL A 96 2.67 3.14 24.29
N GLU A 97 3.32 3.76 23.31
CA GLU A 97 4.11 4.97 23.51
C GLU A 97 3.21 6.13 23.94
N GLN A 98 2.03 6.29 23.33
CA GLN A 98 1.07 7.30 23.77
C GLN A 98 0.60 7.10 25.21
N ASP A 99 0.30 5.86 25.59
CA ASP A 99 -0.08 5.53 26.98
C ASP A 99 1.07 5.80 27.95
N ARG A 100 2.31 5.63 27.51
CA ARG A 100 3.51 5.88 28.31
C ARG A 100 3.82 7.37 28.47
N THR A 101 3.69 8.17 27.40
CA THR A 101 4.11 9.59 27.41
C THR A 101 2.98 10.55 27.76
N HIS A 102 1.74 10.18 27.45
CA HIS A 102 0.56 11.02 27.62
C HIS A 102 -0.64 10.22 28.14
N PRO A 103 -0.63 9.64 29.36
CA PRO A 103 -1.66 8.70 29.82
C PRO A 103 -3.13 9.13 29.60
N ASP A 104 -3.42 10.43 29.70
CA ASP A 104 -4.77 11.01 29.57
C ASP A 104 -5.13 11.44 28.13
N TRP A 105 -4.34 11.06 27.12
CA TRP A 105 -4.52 11.49 25.74
C TRP A 105 -5.91 11.17 25.16
N ARG A 106 -6.58 10.13 25.66
CA ARG A 106 -7.93 9.74 25.21
C ARG A 106 -9.05 10.68 25.67
N THR A 107 -8.82 11.45 26.73
CA THR A 107 -9.79 12.40 27.31
C THR A 107 -9.33 13.85 27.14
N THR A 108 -8.08 14.07 26.76
CA THR A 108 -7.50 15.40 26.55
C THR A 108 -8.06 16.04 25.29
N VAL A 109 -8.61 17.25 25.43
CA VAL A 109 -9.04 18.10 24.32
C VAL A 109 -7.92 19.09 23.97
N ASP A 110 -7.31 18.96 22.80
CA ASP A 110 -6.20 19.82 22.36
C ASP A 110 -6.09 19.84 20.81
N VAL A 111 -5.19 20.66 20.28
CA VAL A 111 -4.76 20.61 18.89
C VAL A 111 -3.94 19.33 18.66
N PRO A 112 -4.31 18.47 17.69
CA PRO A 112 -3.57 17.26 17.37
C PRO A 112 -2.10 17.53 17.07
N ARG A 113 -1.21 16.78 17.73
CA ARG A 113 0.24 16.75 17.44
C ARG A 113 0.76 15.36 17.13
N GLN A 114 -0.04 14.34 17.37
CA GLN A 114 0.32 12.95 17.14
C GLN A 114 -0.82 12.21 16.45
N ALA A 115 -0.46 11.18 15.71
CA ALA A 115 -1.40 10.27 15.08
C ALA A 115 -0.90 8.82 15.17
N ILE A 116 -1.85 7.90 15.23
CA ILE A 116 -1.65 6.47 15.35
C ILE A 116 -2.29 5.84 14.12
N HIS A 117 -1.48 5.13 13.34
CA HIS A 117 -1.93 4.37 12.18
C HIS A 117 -2.45 3.00 12.64
N LEU A 118 -3.76 2.80 12.58
CA LEU A 118 -4.39 1.50 12.82
C LEU A 118 -4.56 0.76 11.49
N ASP A 119 -5.41 -0.26 11.43
CA ASP A 119 -5.56 -1.09 10.23
C ASP A 119 -6.34 -0.39 9.12
N THR A 120 -7.51 0.13 9.48
CA THR A 120 -8.46 0.77 8.57
C THR A 120 -8.76 2.22 8.97
N SER A 121 -8.07 2.72 10.00
CA SER A 121 -8.35 4.02 10.58
C SER A 121 -7.09 4.72 11.09
N LEU A 122 -7.20 6.04 11.20
CA LEU A 122 -6.23 6.90 11.83
C LEU A 122 -6.82 7.41 13.15
N ARG A 123 -6.06 7.29 14.23
CA ARG A 123 -6.44 7.83 15.53
C ARG A 123 -5.53 8.98 15.92
N LEU A 124 -6.11 10.13 16.25
CA LEU A 124 -5.38 11.29 16.74
C LEU A 124 -5.00 11.11 18.22
N GLY A 125 -3.82 11.62 18.61
CA GLY A 125 -3.30 11.57 19.98
C GLY A 125 -3.98 12.52 20.97
N CYS A 126 -5.18 13.01 20.63
CA CYS A 126 -6.05 13.80 21.50
C CYS A 126 -7.47 13.77 20.92
N ILE A 127 -8.42 14.35 21.66
CA ILE A 127 -9.69 14.80 21.11
C ILE A 127 -9.44 16.18 20.46
N PRO A 128 -9.65 16.36 19.14
CA PRO A 128 -9.42 17.64 18.49
C PRO A 128 -10.28 18.74 19.07
N SER A 129 -9.66 19.86 19.44
CA SER A 129 -10.35 21.05 19.96
C SER A 129 -11.00 21.91 18.87
N THR A 130 -10.62 21.73 17.60
CA THR A 130 -11.10 22.54 16.47
C THR A 130 -11.21 21.67 15.22
N ASN A 131 -12.11 22.05 14.32
CA ASN A 131 -12.20 21.44 12.99
C ASN A 131 -10.92 21.72 12.19
N GLY A 132 -10.70 20.94 11.14
CA GLY A 132 -9.58 21.15 10.23
C GLY A 132 -9.48 20.08 9.15
N THR A 133 -8.29 19.95 8.58
CA THR A 133 -8.01 18.97 7.52
C THR A 133 -6.67 18.30 7.79
N LEU A 134 -6.64 16.97 7.67
CA LEU A 134 -5.41 16.20 7.61
C LEU A 134 -4.98 16.05 6.15
N ALA A 135 -3.73 16.38 5.87
CA ALA A 135 -3.05 16.06 4.63
C ALA A 135 -2.11 14.87 4.87
N LEU A 136 -2.26 13.81 4.09
CA LEU A 136 -1.46 12.60 4.17
C LEU A 136 -0.50 12.51 2.99
N GLU A 137 0.73 12.12 3.27
CA GLU A 137 1.69 11.60 2.29
C GLU A 137 1.82 10.10 2.58
N CYS A 138 1.46 9.26 1.63
CA CYS A 138 1.31 7.82 1.87
C CYS A 138 1.83 6.96 0.72
N TYR A 139 2.07 5.70 1.01
CA TYR A 139 2.24 4.66 0.00
C TYR A 139 0.96 3.84 -0.10
N ARG A 140 0.49 3.62 -1.33
CA ARG A 140 -0.79 2.98 -1.59
C ARG A 140 -0.73 1.81 -2.57
N LEU A 141 -1.81 1.04 -2.60
CA LEU A 141 -2.14 0.09 -3.64
C LEU A 141 -2.67 0.81 -4.88
N PRO A 142 -2.59 0.17 -6.06
CA PRO A 142 -3.28 0.62 -7.26
C PRO A 142 -4.78 0.72 -7.00
N THR A 143 -5.42 1.69 -7.63
CA THR A 143 -6.88 1.94 -7.54
C THR A 143 -7.64 1.47 -8.77
N SER A 144 -6.93 1.17 -9.86
CA SER A 144 -7.50 0.58 -11.07
C SER A 144 -8.10 -0.81 -10.82
N TYR A 145 -9.28 -1.07 -11.38
CA TYR A 145 -9.89 -2.39 -11.39
C TYR A 145 -9.21 -3.33 -12.40
N ALA A 146 -9.19 -4.63 -12.10
CA ALA A 146 -8.59 -5.67 -12.94
C ALA A 146 -9.55 -6.10 -14.07
N ASP A 147 -9.81 -5.20 -15.02
CA ASP A 147 -10.64 -5.44 -16.21
C ASP A 147 -9.83 -5.33 -17.52
N GLU A 148 -10.51 -5.44 -18.67
CA GLU A 148 -9.88 -5.32 -19.99
C GLU A 148 -9.23 -3.95 -20.27
N SER A 149 -9.46 -2.95 -19.42
CA SER A 149 -8.81 -1.63 -19.49
C SER A 149 -7.71 -1.46 -18.43
N TRP A 150 -7.51 -2.45 -17.57
CA TRP A 150 -6.51 -2.42 -16.51
C TRP A 150 -5.13 -2.15 -17.09
N ALA A 151 -4.42 -1.13 -16.58
CA ALA A 151 -3.02 -0.91 -16.88
C ALA A 151 -2.27 -0.65 -15.57
N PRO A 152 -1.01 -1.08 -15.44
CA PRO A 152 -0.24 -0.78 -14.25
C PRO A 152 -0.12 0.73 -14.03
N GLU A 153 -0.41 1.19 -12.81
CA GLU A 153 -0.11 2.53 -12.31
C GLU A 153 1.38 2.72 -11.99
N ILE A 154 2.09 1.63 -11.70
CA ILE A 154 3.54 1.67 -11.42
C ILE A 154 4.38 2.02 -12.65
N GLY A 155 5.65 2.39 -12.44
CA GLY A 155 6.56 2.75 -13.53
C GLY A 155 6.85 1.60 -14.51
N ALA A 156 6.95 1.93 -15.80
CA ALA A 156 7.19 1.00 -16.92
C ALA A 156 8.38 0.05 -16.72
N ILE A 157 9.40 0.47 -15.96
CA ILE A 157 10.58 -0.34 -15.62
C ILE A 157 10.23 -1.64 -14.89
N HIS A 158 9.10 -1.66 -14.17
CA HIS A 158 8.65 -2.80 -13.37
C HIS A 158 7.71 -3.74 -14.12
N HIS A 159 7.14 -3.33 -15.25
CA HIS A 159 6.02 -4.03 -15.90
C HIS A 159 6.40 -5.46 -16.29
N ARG A 160 7.59 -5.67 -16.86
CA ARG A 160 8.09 -7.01 -17.22
C ARG A 160 8.16 -7.96 -16.02
N HIS A 161 8.40 -7.44 -14.83
CA HIS A 161 8.54 -8.24 -13.63
C HIS A 161 7.18 -8.64 -13.03
N LEU A 162 6.09 -7.93 -13.37
CA LEU A 162 4.73 -8.35 -12.98
C LEU A 162 4.36 -9.69 -13.62
N ALA A 163 4.84 -9.98 -14.83
CA ALA A 163 4.63 -11.25 -15.49
C ALA A 163 5.13 -12.45 -14.66
N GLN A 164 6.18 -12.28 -13.85
CA GLN A 164 6.69 -13.36 -12.98
C GLN A 164 5.65 -13.82 -11.95
N TRP A 165 4.83 -12.91 -11.43
CA TRP A 165 3.73 -13.30 -10.54
C TRP A 165 2.62 -14.02 -11.30
N ALA A 166 2.28 -13.54 -12.50
CA ALA A 166 1.31 -14.20 -13.35
C ALA A 166 1.74 -15.63 -13.73
N LEU A 167 3.04 -15.84 -14.03
CA LEU A 167 3.62 -17.17 -14.26
C LEU A 167 3.54 -18.05 -13.01
N TYR A 168 3.87 -17.50 -11.84
CA TYR A 168 3.70 -18.21 -10.56
C TYR A 168 2.25 -18.68 -10.37
N ARG A 169 1.27 -17.80 -10.57
CA ARG A 169 -0.15 -18.13 -10.45
C ARG A 169 -0.60 -19.15 -11.49
N CYS A 170 -0.16 -19.00 -12.74
CA CYS A 170 -0.46 -19.92 -13.83
C CYS A 170 0.03 -21.34 -13.51
N TYR A 171 1.32 -21.50 -13.19
CA TYR A 171 1.94 -22.80 -12.90
C TYR A 171 1.52 -23.43 -11.57
N SER A 172 0.87 -22.67 -10.68
CA SER A 172 0.33 -23.16 -9.41
C SER A 172 -1.11 -23.68 -9.51
N ARG A 173 -1.77 -23.50 -10.66
CA ARG A 173 -3.14 -24.01 -10.88
C ARG A 173 -3.14 -25.55 -10.83
N PRO A 174 -4.16 -26.19 -10.22
CA PRO A 174 -4.29 -27.65 -10.17
C PRO A 174 -4.81 -28.22 -11.50
N ASP A 175 -4.07 -27.96 -12.58
CA ASP A 175 -4.37 -28.41 -13.94
C ASP A 175 -3.21 -29.28 -14.44
N PRO A 176 -3.43 -30.53 -14.88
CA PRO A 176 -2.34 -31.43 -15.24
C PRO A 176 -1.50 -30.96 -16.45
N GLU A 177 -2.04 -30.11 -17.32
CA GLU A 177 -1.32 -29.59 -18.49
C GLU A 177 -0.46 -28.37 -18.15
N ILE A 178 -0.85 -27.61 -17.11
CA ILE A 178 -0.20 -26.36 -16.72
C ILE A 178 0.67 -26.51 -15.47
N MET A 179 0.25 -27.33 -14.51
CA MET A 179 0.83 -27.39 -13.16
C MET A 179 2.32 -27.74 -13.22
N ASN A 180 3.17 -26.80 -12.79
CA ASN A 180 4.60 -26.98 -12.74
C ASN A 180 5.21 -26.32 -11.50
N PRO A 181 5.30 -27.05 -10.37
CA PRO A 181 5.77 -26.48 -9.11
C PRO A 181 7.17 -25.86 -9.18
N LYS A 182 8.08 -26.45 -9.98
CA LYS A 182 9.45 -25.93 -10.14
C LYS A 182 9.46 -24.60 -10.87
N LYS A 183 8.72 -24.46 -11.98
CA LYS A 183 8.60 -23.18 -12.69
C LYS A 183 7.89 -22.12 -11.85
N ALA A 184 6.87 -22.52 -11.09
CA ALA A 184 6.17 -21.63 -10.16
C ALA A 184 7.13 -21.05 -9.09
N GLU A 185 7.96 -21.90 -8.49
CA GLU A 185 8.96 -21.49 -7.49
C GLU A 185 10.00 -20.54 -8.09
N ILE A 186 10.52 -20.84 -9.29
CA ILE A 186 11.46 -19.95 -10.00
C ILE A 186 10.83 -18.59 -10.26
N ALA A 187 9.61 -18.55 -10.79
CA ALA A 187 8.92 -17.30 -11.10
C ALA A 187 8.66 -16.46 -9.84
N LEU A 188 8.24 -17.10 -8.73
CA LEU A 188 8.09 -16.42 -7.43
C LEU A 188 9.43 -15.91 -6.88
N SER A 189 10.51 -16.66 -7.08
CA SER A 189 11.85 -16.25 -6.63
C SER A 189 12.35 -15.02 -7.41
N GLU A 190 12.12 -14.96 -8.72
CA GLU A 190 12.47 -13.80 -9.56
C GLU A 190 11.62 -12.57 -9.21
N PHE A 191 10.32 -12.76 -8.95
CA PHE A 191 9.46 -11.69 -8.45
C PHE A 191 9.99 -11.13 -7.12
N THR A 192 10.31 -12.02 -6.18
CA THR A 192 10.85 -11.67 -4.87
C THR A 192 12.23 -11.01 -4.97
N ARG A 193 13.07 -11.41 -5.92
CA ARG A 193 14.37 -10.80 -6.18
C ARG A 193 14.24 -9.33 -6.58
N VAL A 194 13.19 -8.98 -7.32
CA VAL A 194 12.95 -7.61 -7.80
C VAL A 194 12.24 -6.76 -6.76
N PHE A 195 11.15 -7.26 -6.18
CA PHE A 195 10.28 -6.47 -5.31
C PHE A 195 10.55 -6.66 -3.81
N GLY A 196 11.38 -7.64 -3.44
CA GLY A 196 11.68 -7.98 -2.06
C GLY A 196 10.72 -8.98 -1.45
N LEU A 197 11.01 -9.37 -0.20
CA LEU A 197 10.18 -10.29 0.57
C LEU A 197 8.86 -9.64 0.98
N ARG A 198 7.80 -10.45 1.05
CA ARG A 198 6.53 -9.98 1.60
C ARG A 198 6.72 -9.71 3.11
N PRO A 199 6.47 -8.48 3.57
CA PRO A 199 6.52 -8.15 4.99
C PRO A 199 5.38 -8.83 5.73
N ASP A 200 5.55 -9.02 7.04
CA ASP A 200 4.41 -9.37 7.91
C ASP A 200 3.43 -8.20 8.00
N ALA A 201 2.15 -8.52 8.14
CA ALA A 201 1.06 -7.54 8.11
C ALA A 201 1.17 -6.42 9.18
N GLY A 202 1.78 -6.72 10.34
CA GLY A 202 1.99 -5.75 11.43
C GLY A 202 3.30 -4.98 11.33
N LEU A 203 4.36 -5.60 10.79
CA LEU A 203 5.75 -5.14 10.91
C LEU A 203 5.94 -3.70 10.44
N ARG A 204 5.22 -3.28 9.39
CA ARG A 204 5.38 -1.93 8.82
C ARG A 204 4.89 -0.83 9.73
N ARG A 205 3.68 -0.98 10.26
CA ARG A 205 3.09 -0.01 11.18
C ARG A 205 3.98 0.15 12.40
N GLU A 206 4.47 -0.96 12.93
CA GLU A 206 5.40 -0.98 14.06
C GLU A 206 6.74 -0.31 13.72
N THR A 207 7.30 -0.56 12.53
CA THR A 207 8.60 0.03 12.15
C THR A 207 8.50 1.55 11.96
N TRP A 208 7.35 2.09 11.55
CA TRP A 208 7.17 3.52 11.34
C TRP A 208 6.66 4.28 12.56
N ALA A 209 6.01 3.59 13.50
CA ALA A 209 5.71 4.14 14.80
C ALA A 209 7.00 4.54 15.53
N ASN A 210 6.95 5.68 16.21
CA ASN A 210 7.98 6.14 17.13
C ASN A 210 9.36 6.42 16.49
N ARG A 211 9.41 6.66 15.18
CA ARG A 211 10.66 7.08 14.53
C ARG A 211 11.02 8.51 14.93
N PRO A 212 12.23 8.75 15.45
CA PRO A 212 12.67 10.11 15.71
C PRO A 212 12.75 10.89 14.40
N GLN A 213 12.06 12.03 14.31
CA GLN A 213 12.06 12.92 13.14
C GLN A 213 13.37 13.73 13.00
N PHE A 214 14.34 13.53 13.89
CA PHE A 214 15.66 14.16 13.86
C PHE A 214 16.75 13.11 14.03
N ASN A 215 17.90 13.32 13.37
CA ASN A 215 19.11 12.55 13.66
C ASN A 215 19.48 12.76 15.12
N LYS A 216 19.47 11.70 15.93
CA LYS A 216 20.15 11.73 17.23
C LYS A 216 21.63 11.92 16.96
N ALA A 217 22.14 13.13 17.16
CA ALA A 217 23.57 13.33 17.32
C ALA A 217 23.99 12.52 18.55
N VAL A 218 24.75 11.46 18.32
CA VAL A 218 25.44 10.73 19.39
C VAL A 218 26.77 11.45 19.57
N TRP A 219 26.88 12.17 20.68
CA TRP A 219 28.13 12.76 21.18
C TRP A 219 28.79 11.82 22.18
#